data_AF-A0A2V8V006-F1
#
_entry.id   AF-A0A2V8V006-F1
#
_cell.length_a   1.000
_cell.length_b   1.000
_cell.length_c   1.000
_cell.angle_alpha   90.00
_cell.angle_beta   90.00
_cell.angle_gamma   90.00
#
_symmetry.space_group_name_H-M   'P 1'
#
loop_
_entity.id
_entity.type
_entity.pdbx_description
1 polymer ?
#
loop_
_entity_poly.entity_id
_entity_poly.type
_entity_poly.pdbx_seq_one_letter_code
_entity_poly.pdbx_strand_id
1 'polypeptide(L)' 'MWLYCRNPVDVIRFALFMGALRRIRRRWFSPAVCVLAGEVTFHQQVVPVLQKHSVSCHRPGEAAPMSLLTYRDARP' A
#
# COMPACT_ATOMS: atom_id res chain seq x y z
N MET A 1 -4.65 -18.91 4.03
CA MET A 1 -4.68 -18.27 5.37
C MET A 1 -5.36 -16.88 5.30
N TRP A 2 -6.63 -16.80 4.86
CA TRP A 2 -7.48 -15.58 4.88
C TRP A 2 -8.97 -16.00 4.90
N LEU A 3 -9.30 -16.92 5.81
CA LEU A 3 -10.66 -17.44 6.00
C LEU A 3 -11.15 -17.07 7.41
N TYR A 4 -11.13 -15.77 7.74
CA TYR A 4 -11.82 -15.26 8.94
C TYR A 4 -12.97 -14.33 8.50
N CYS A 5 -13.94 -14.96 7.83
CA CYS A 5 -15.31 -14.47 7.71
C CYS A 5 -15.83 -14.21 9.13
N ARG A 6 -15.93 -12.93 9.50
CA ARG A 6 -16.41 -12.48 10.81
C ARG A 6 -17.85 -12.99 11.03
N ASN A 7 -18.01 -13.96 11.93
CA ASN A 7 -19.29 -14.56 12.28
C ASN A 7 -20.24 -13.52 12.92
N PRO A 8 -21.56 -13.59 12.66
CA PRO A 8 -22.54 -12.59 13.13
C PRO A 8 -22.63 -12.50 14.67
N VAL A 9 -22.23 -13.54 15.40
CA VAL A 9 -22.25 -13.56 16.88
C VAL A 9 -21.11 -12.75 17.53
N ASP A 10 -20.01 -12.51 16.81
CA ASP A 10 -18.90 -11.68 17.31
C ASP A 10 -19.25 -10.19 17.30
N VAL A 11 -20.14 -9.79 16.38
CA VAL A 11 -20.66 -8.42 16.29
C VAL A 11 -21.62 -8.10 17.44
N ILE A 12 -22.45 -9.07 17.83
CA ILE A 12 -23.44 -8.91 18.91
C ILE A 12 -22.75 -8.74 20.27
N ARG A 13 -21.68 -9.49 20.55
CA ARG A 13 -20.91 -9.37 21.80
C ARG A 13 -20.16 -8.03 21.91
N PHE A 14 -19.62 -7.52 20.80
CA PHE A 14 -18.96 -6.21 20.77
C PHE A 14 -19.95 -5.04 20.96
N ALA A 15 -21.17 -5.15 20.42
CA ALA A 15 -22.21 -4.13 20.56
C ALA A 15 -22.68 -3.95 22.02
N LEU A 16 -22.75 -5.05 22.79
CA LEU A 16 -23.10 -5.00 24.20
C LEU A 16 -21.97 -4.41 25.07
N PHE A 17 -20.71 -4.62 24.69
CA PHE A 17 -19.55 -4.09 25.42
C PHE A 17 -19.30 -2.59 25.16
N MET A 18 -19.65 -2.09 23.97
CA MET A 18 -19.40 -0.70 23.54
C MET A 18 -20.52 0.30 23.92
N GLY A 19 -21.51 -0.11 24.71
CA GLY A 19 -22.64 0.73 25.11
C GLY A 19 -22.31 1.85 26.12
N ALA A 20 -21.21 1.77 26.86
CA ALA A 20 -20.97 2.58 28.06
C ALA A 20 -19.95 3.75 27.92
N LEU A 21 -19.27 3.92 26.77
CA LEU A 21 -18.28 4.98 26.58
C LEU A 21 -18.48 5.72 25.25
N ARG A 22 -19.64 6.37 25.12
CA ARG A 22 -19.98 7.24 23.98
C ARG A 22 -19.38 8.63 24.16
N ARG A 23 -18.15 8.84 23.71
CA ARG A 23 -17.54 10.09 23.18
C ARG A 23 -16.03 9.80 22.98
N ILE A 24 -15.41 10.28 21.90
CA ILE A 24 -13.94 10.32 21.60
C ILE A 24 -13.40 9.44 20.44
N ARG A 25 -14.12 8.47 19.83
CA ARG A 25 -13.54 7.68 18.70
C ARG A 25 -14.13 7.85 17.28
N ARG A 26 -14.91 8.91 17.01
CA ARG A 26 -15.54 9.11 15.67
C ARG A 26 -14.62 9.61 14.53
N ARG A 27 -13.30 9.45 14.63
CA ARG A 27 -12.36 9.72 13.51
C ARG A 27 -11.82 8.44 12.85
N TRP A 28 -12.10 7.27 13.41
CA TRP A 28 -11.56 5.98 12.93
C TRP A 28 -12.47 5.22 11.97
N PHE A 29 -13.71 5.68 11.79
CA PHE A 29 -14.57 5.14 10.73
C PHE A 29 -14.23 5.84 9.41
N SER A 30 -13.12 5.42 8.79
CA SER A 30 -12.91 5.64 7.36
C SER A 30 -13.94 4.81 6.60
N PRO A 31 -14.69 5.39 5.64
CA PRO A 31 -15.49 4.58 4.73
C PRO A 31 -14.55 3.64 3.96
N ALA A 32 -14.95 2.38 3.82
CA ALA A 32 -14.23 1.42 3.01
C ALA A 32 -14.37 1.83 1.53
N VAL A 33 -13.34 2.48 1.00
CA VAL A 33 -13.17 2.65 -0.44
C VAL A 33 -12.53 1.37 -0.96
N CYS A 34 -13.29 0.55 -1.66
CA CYS A 34 -12.69 -0.47 -2.52
C CYS A 34 -12.08 0.25 -3.72
N VAL A 35 -10.77 0.47 -3.68
CA VAL A 35 -10.02 0.91 -4.86
C VAL A 35 -10.01 -0.26 -5.85
N LEU A 36 -10.54 -0.06 -7.04
CA LEU A 36 -10.29 -0.96 -8.16
C LEU A 36 -8.78 -0.95 -8.40
N ALA A 37 -8.16 -2.13 -8.37
CA ALA A 37 -6.75 -2.27 -8.72
C ALA A 37 -6.56 -1.77 -10.15
N GLY A 38 -6.09 -0.53 -10.29
CA GLY A 38 -5.72 0.04 -11.57
C GLY A 38 -4.55 -0.75 -12.15
N GLU A 39 -4.41 -0.70 -13.47
CA GLU A 39 -3.31 -1.37 -14.15
C GLU A 39 -1.96 -0.91 -13.59
N VAL A 40 -1.16 -1.86 -13.10
CA VAL A 40 0.18 -1.55 -12.58
C VAL A 40 1.11 -1.39 -13.77
N THR A 41 1.30 -0.14 -14.19
CA THR A 41 2.21 0.19 -15.28
C THR A 41 3.57 0.63 -14.74
N PHE A 42 4.64 0.24 -15.43
CA PHE A 42 6.01 0.64 -15.07
C PHE A 42 6.15 2.16 -14.95
N HIS A 43 5.59 2.89 -15.91
CA HIS A 43 5.73 4.33 -16.00
C HIS A 43 5.04 5.08 -14.85
N GLN A 44 3.89 4.60 -14.37
CA GLN A 44 3.13 5.30 -13.32
C GLN A 44 3.57 4.88 -11.92
N GLN A 45 3.94 3.62 -11.72
CA GLN A 45 4.16 3.07 -10.38
C GLN A 45 5.65 2.88 -10.06
N VAL A 46 6.47 2.55 -11.05
CA VAL A 46 7.86 2.10 -10.81
C VAL A 46 8.88 3.21 -11.08
N VAL A 47 8.71 3.96 -12.17
CA VAL A 47 9.59 5.09 -12.53
C VAL A 47 9.76 6.13 -11.40
N PRO A 48 8.71 6.65 -10.76
CA PRO A 48 8.88 7.67 -9.71
C PRO A 48 9.65 7.13 -8.49
N VAL A 49 9.52 5.84 -8.18
CA VAL A 49 10.26 5.19 -7.10
C VAL A 49 11.74 5.07 -7.46
N LEU A 50 12.05 4.59 -8.67
CA LEU A 50 13.42 4.45 -9.17
C LEU A 50 14.14 5.80 -9.23
N GLN A 51 13.47 6.83 -9.74
CA GLN A 51 14.05 8.17 -9.86
C GLN A 51 14.36 8.79 -8.50
N LYS A 52 13.53 8.55 -7.48
CA LYS A 52 13.72 9.11 -6.13
C LYS A 52 14.80 8.40 -5.33
N HIS A 53 14.98 7.10 -5.52
CA HIS A 53 15.76 6.27 -4.58
C HIS A 53 16.95 5.54 -5.19
N SER A 54 16.97 5.30 -6.51
CA SER A 54 17.93 4.37 -7.11
C SER A 54 18.78 5.02 -8.20
N VAL A 55 18.20 5.87 -9.03
CA VAL A 55 18.90 6.50 -10.18
C VAL A 55 20.11 7.34 -9.75
N SER A 56 20.14 7.83 -8.51
CA SER A 56 21.27 8.59 -7.95
C SER A 56 22.51 7.75 -7.59
N CYS A 57 22.40 6.42 -7.66
CA CYS A 57 23.53 5.51 -7.46
C CYS A 57 23.75 4.63 -8.70
N HIS A 58 22.67 4.32 -9.43
CA HIS A 58 22.62 3.46 -10.61
C HIS A 58 22.77 4.26 -11.91
N ARG A 59 23.87 5.00 -12.00
CA ARG A 59 24.27 5.76 -13.18
C ARG A 59 25.59 5.26 -13.73
N PRO A 60 25.78 5.34 -15.06
CA PRO A 60 27.07 5.03 -15.66
C PRO A 60 28.18 5.90 -15.04
N GLY A 61 29.20 5.24 -14.47
CA GLY A 61 30.32 5.93 -13.82
C GLY A 61 30.11 6.29 -12.35
N GLU A 62 28.97 5.95 -11.76
CA GLU A 62 28.72 6.08 -10.31
C GLU A 62 28.96 4.75 -9.58
N ALA A 63 28.65 4.72 -8.28
CA ALA A 63 28.92 3.60 -7.38
C ALA A 63 28.29 2.27 -7.82
N ALA A 64 27.16 2.30 -8.53
CA ALA A 64 26.57 1.10 -9.11
C ALA A 64 26.66 1.17 -10.65
N PRO A 65 27.43 0.25 -11.28
CA PRO A 65 27.73 0.32 -12.71
C PRO A 65 26.53 -0.04 -13.63
N MET A 66 25.44 -0.57 -13.06
CA MET A 66 24.22 -0.84 -13.80
C MET A 66 23.37 0.43 -13.93
N SER A 67 23.03 0.80 -15.16
CA SER A 67 22.11 1.90 -15.47
C SER A 67 20.69 1.54 -15.05
N LEU A 68 19.94 2.47 -14.44
CA LEU A 68 18.48 2.36 -14.28
C LEU A 68 17.76 3.50 -15.01
N LEU A 69 18.39 4.06 -16.04
CA LEU A 69 17.87 5.19 -16.81
C LEU A 69 16.82 4.77 -17.83
N THR A 70 16.81 3.50 -18.25
CA THR A 70 15.85 2.98 -19.23
C THR A 70 15.08 1.79 -18.68
N TYR A 71 13.90 1.54 -19.25
CA TYR A 71 13.07 0.38 -18.88
C TYR A 71 13.80 -0.95 -19.11
N ARG A 72 14.64 -1.03 -20.15
CA ARG A 72 15.38 -2.25 -20.47
C ARG A 72 16.39 -2.60 -19.39
N ASP A 73 17.04 -1.58 -18.82
CA ASP A 73 18.06 -1.78 -17.80
C ASP A 73 17.46 -2.06 -16.41
N ALA A 74 16.22 -1.60 -16.17
CA ALA A 74 15.49 -1.82 -14.91
C ALA A 74 14.75 -3.16 -14.85
N ARG A 75 14.73 -3.93 -15.95
CA ARG A 75 14.11 -5.26 -15.99
C ARG A 75 15.12 -6.28 -15.42
N PRO A 76 14.71 -7.13 -14.45
CA PRO A 76 15.58 -8.15 -13.87
C PRO A 76 15.95 -9.26 -14.86
#